data_AF-G0RD64-F1
#
_entry.id   AF-G0RD64-F1
#
_cell.length_a   1.000
_cell.length_b   1.000
_cell.length_c   1.000
_cell.angle_alpha   90.00
_cell.angle_beta   90.00
_cell.angle_gamma   90.00
#
_symmetry.space_group_name_H-M   'P 1'
#
loop_
_entity.id
_entity.type
_entity.pdbx_description
1 polymer ?
#
loop_
_entity_poly.entity_id
_entity_poly.type
_entity_poly.pdbx_seq_one_letter_code
_entity_poly.pdbx_strand_id
1 'polypeptide(L)'
;MVGVPGKYKGCETCRRRRVKCSNERPFCQNCISSGRTCEGYERERVFITGTPENKGRVASHPKKTTPSKKPKASPSPSVKADEPESSRSSSVFSSSPLFQPLAPLTSAWDDYVRLSSGGQGGAGFPALITALQTSLHNMARLEVPAGGDGNDASPTGLLSAIQFPPYTAAELLPVADDSFGMNAQCFVRQKATNAEHDSTESYCAFLFEHDSSGASWRLTPEQMTRLGPHYFASFPNHHFFVRVYRPVAMSIALLSRRDTFLRRLEWTTLPWEQHPKSTLDHLFDIILQLPALFEQVDRILLLDATLARRTRAQELLHHCLVVNGQFRQWLQEAYRGTEEHPYPFWAEELRSPGGAIPFANAYTFRDGVTSLMFVYYWMAMIPFHRCIEHIYMAFFQPVVDAYPAPWPELPPNLQIDPTHYQDGRELAANICRGLDSALDLTVQPDLLLGPMTVALDFYREVNAASQDGVLEILWLDGFKKRLWAKAQAVTSVLQSHKWSEVAKF
;
A
#
# COMPACT_ATOMS: atom_id res chain seq x y z
N MET A 1 50.33 14.83 30.78
CA MET A 1 49.19 14.19 30.07
C MET A 1 48.81 12.92 30.81
N VAL A 2 47.55 12.76 31.20
CA VAL A 2 46.97 11.49 31.67
C VAL A 2 45.67 11.29 30.89
N GLY A 3 45.52 10.14 30.23
CA GLY A 3 44.49 9.93 29.23
C GLY A 3 43.09 9.90 29.82
N VAL A 4 42.19 10.76 29.31
CA VAL A 4 40.75 10.71 29.62
C VAL A 4 40.21 9.35 29.15
N PRO A 5 39.63 8.51 30.03
CA PRO A 5 39.12 7.20 29.62
C PRO A 5 38.07 7.31 28.51
N GLY A 6 38.29 6.61 27.40
CA GLY A 6 37.44 6.69 26.22
C GLY A 6 35.98 6.32 26.51
N LYS A 7 35.07 7.26 26.26
CA LYS A 7 33.62 7.14 26.47
C LYS A 7 33.04 5.90 25.76
N TYR A 8 32.72 4.84 26.51
CA TYR A 8 32.27 3.51 26.03
C TYR A 8 31.41 3.60 24.76
N LYS A 9 31.92 3.04 23.65
CA LYS A 9 31.34 3.18 22.30
C LYS A 9 30.31 2.10 21.92
N GLY A 10 29.98 1.19 22.82
CA GLY A 10 29.03 0.11 22.55
C GLY A 10 27.56 0.56 22.49
N CYS A 11 26.71 -0.30 21.94
CA CYS A 11 25.27 -0.08 21.83
C CYS A 11 24.58 -0.03 23.19
N GLU A 12 23.41 0.60 23.26
CA GLU A 12 22.75 0.85 24.56
C GLU A 12 22.27 -0.46 25.22
N THR A 13 21.87 -1.47 24.46
CA THR A 13 21.58 -2.82 24.98
C THR A 13 22.80 -3.46 25.67
N CYS A 14 23.99 -3.45 25.04
CA CYS A 14 25.22 -3.98 25.66
C CYS A 14 25.65 -3.15 26.88
N ARG A 15 25.46 -1.83 26.83
CA ARG A 15 25.76 -0.91 27.92
C ARG A 15 24.88 -1.16 29.15
N ARG A 16 23.56 -1.31 28.96
CA ARG A 16 22.60 -1.66 30.01
C ARG A 16 22.92 -3.02 30.63
N ARG A 17 23.33 -4.00 29.80
CA ARG A 17 23.81 -5.32 30.21
C ARG A 17 25.22 -5.32 30.84
N ARG A 18 25.96 -4.20 30.77
CA ARG A 18 27.36 -4.06 31.20
C ARG A 18 28.32 -5.09 30.58
N VAL A 19 28.07 -5.51 29.33
CA VAL A 19 28.93 -6.44 28.59
C VAL A 19 29.76 -5.71 27.53
N LYS A 20 30.84 -6.35 27.03
CA LYS A 20 31.60 -5.83 25.89
C LYS A 20 30.71 -5.85 24.64
N CYS A 21 30.62 -4.72 23.95
CA CYS A 21 29.96 -4.63 22.64
C CYS A 21 30.96 -4.96 21.53
N SER A 22 30.51 -5.66 20.50
CA SER A 22 31.29 -6.01 19.30
C SER A 22 31.42 -4.83 18.31
N ASN A 23 30.56 -3.83 18.43
CA ASN A 23 30.61 -2.53 17.73
C ASN A 23 30.29 -2.54 16.22
N GLU A 24 29.77 -3.64 15.66
CA GLU A 24 29.22 -3.62 14.30
C GLU A 24 27.98 -2.72 14.22
N ARG A 25 27.78 -2.08 13.07
CA ARG A 25 26.62 -1.21 12.78
C ARG A 25 25.81 -1.81 11.62
N PRO A 26 24.47 -1.72 11.63
CA PRO A 26 23.63 -1.01 12.61
C PRO A 26 23.47 -1.73 13.97
N PHE A 27 23.64 -3.04 14.02
CA PHE A 27 23.42 -3.87 15.22
C PHE A 27 24.66 -4.68 15.59
N CYS A 28 24.88 -4.89 16.89
CA CYS A 28 26.05 -5.64 17.38
C CYS A 28 25.78 -7.15 17.45
N GLN A 29 26.76 -7.96 17.03
CA GLN A 29 26.69 -9.41 17.09
C GLN A 29 26.40 -9.94 18.50
N ASN A 30 26.95 -9.34 19.56
CA ASN A 30 26.69 -9.74 20.95
C ASN A 30 25.24 -9.52 21.44
N CYS A 31 24.43 -8.77 20.71
CA CYS A 31 22.99 -8.69 20.94
C CYS A 31 22.26 -9.76 20.12
N ILE A 32 22.57 -9.85 18.82
CA ILE A 32 22.00 -10.82 17.86
C ILE A 32 22.19 -12.26 18.34
N SER A 33 23.43 -12.68 18.60
CA SER A 33 23.76 -14.04 19.07
C SER A 33 23.15 -14.38 20.43
N SER A 34 22.76 -13.35 21.20
CA SER A 34 22.12 -13.51 22.51
C SER A 34 20.59 -13.41 22.45
N GLY A 35 19.99 -13.40 21.26
CA GLY A 35 18.54 -13.32 21.05
C GLY A 35 17.92 -12.00 21.53
N ARG A 36 18.66 -10.89 21.52
CA ARG A 36 18.20 -9.60 22.06
C ARG A 36 18.25 -8.49 21.02
N THR A 37 17.20 -7.69 20.95
CA THR A 37 17.13 -6.47 20.13
C THR A 37 18.27 -5.52 20.49
N CYS A 38 19.02 -5.11 19.48
CA CYS A 38 20.11 -4.15 19.63
C CYS A 38 19.55 -2.73 19.43
N GLU A 39 19.45 -1.95 20.50
CA GLU A 39 18.87 -0.59 20.52
C GLU A 39 19.79 0.48 19.90
N GLY A 40 20.74 0.07 19.05
CA GLY A 40 21.65 0.97 18.34
C GLY A 40 22.69 1.68 19.21
N TYR A 41 23.38 2.63 18.59
CA TYR A 41 24.55 3.36 19.14
C TYR A 41 24.28 4.84 19.39
N GLU A 42 23.07 5.30 19.09
CA GLU A 42 22.67 6.69 19.28
C GLU A 42 22.49 6.98 20.77
N ARG A 43 22.82 8.20 21.18
CA ARG A 43 22.69 8.66 22.56
C ARG A 43 21.73 9.82 22.59
N GLU A 44 20.68 9.72 23.39
CA GLU A 44 19.79 10.84 23.70
C GLU A 44 20.62 12.06 24.11
N ARG A 45 20.38 13.19 23.43
CA ARG A 45 21.00 14.47 23.76
C ARG A 45 20.18 15.13 24.86
N VAL A 46 20.66 15.06 26.10
CA VAL A 46 20.04 15.80 27.20
C VAL A 46 20.43 17.27 27.10
N PHE A 47 19.45 18.15 26.85
CA PHE A 47 19.62 19.58 26.98
C PHE A 47 19.67 19.96 28.48
N ILE A 48 20.71 20.69 28.88
CA ILE A 48 20.90 21.15 30.26
C ILE A 48 20.76 22.67 30.25
N THR A 49 19.60 23.17 30.67
CA THR A 49 19.35 24.61 30.80
C THR A 49 20.03 25.13 32.07
N GLY A 50 21.17 25.81 31.90
CA GLY A 50 21.87 26.44 33.02
C GLY A 50 21.25 27.78 33.39
N THR A 51 20.74 27.93 34.61
CA THR A 51 20.26 29.22 35.13
C THR A 51 21.40 30.03 35.78
N PRO A 52 21.29 31.37 35.87
CA PRO A 52 22.36 32.22 36.41
C PRO A 52 22.76 31.88 37.85
N GLU A 53 21.81 31.45 38.69
CA GLU A 53 22.05 31.16 40.11
C GLU A 53 23.00 29.96 40.31
N ASN A 54 23.00 29.01 39.36
CA ASN A 54 23.72 27.74 39.47
C ASN A 54 25.14 27.76 38.86
N LYS A 55 25.60 28.91 38.33
CA LYS A 55 26.92 29.10 37.69
C LYS A 55 27.29 27.98 36.69
N GLY A 56 26.31 27.44 35.97
CA GLY A 56 26.51 26.38 34.97
C GLY A 56 26.79 24.96 35.52
N ARG A 57 26.58 24.68 36.81
CA ARG A 57 26.67 23.30 37.36
C ARG A 57 25.29 22.75 37.67
N VAL A 58 24.88 21.70 36.95
CA VAL A 58 23.65 20.92 37.22
C VAL A 58 23.94 19.43 37.10
N ALA A 59 23.38 18.62 37.99
CA ALA A 59 23.65 17.17 38.07
C ALA A 59 22.99 16.41 36.92
N SER A 60 23.73 15.47 36.30
CA SER A 60 23.46 14.98 34.94
C SER A 60 22.37 13.90 34.77
N HIS A 61 21.46 13.71 35.74
CA HIS A 61 20.40 12.69 35.63
C HIS A 61 19.10 13.09 36.35
N PRO A 62 17.96 13.23 35.64
CA PRO A 62 16.65 13.28 36.30
C PRO A 62 16.28 11.89 36.88
N LYS A 63 15.77 11.87 38.12
CA LYS A 63 15.28 10.63 38.75
C LYS A 63 13.93 10.24 38.14
N LYS A 64 13.84 9.04 37.54
CA LYS A 64 12.54 8.48 37.10
C LYS A 64 11.62 8.25 38.30
N THR A 65 10.40 8.76 38.21
CA THR A 65 9.31 8.47 39.14
C THR A 65 8.71 7.09 38.84
N THR A 66 8.44 6.30 39.88
CA THR A 66 7.77 4.99 39.78
C THR A 66 6.43 5.04 40.52
N PRO A 67 5.31 4.58 39.93
CA PRO A 67 4.04 4.45 40.65
C PRO A 67 4.05 3.28 41.65
N SER A 68 3.13 3.35 42.63
CA SER A 68 3.23 2.70 43.94
C SER A 68 2.73 1.23 44.07
N LYS A 69 3.02 0.63 45.24
CA LYS A 69 2.62 -0.71 45.74
C LYS A 69 1.87 -0.51 47.08
N LYS A 70 1.01 -1.40 47.61
CA LYS A 70 0.22 -2.58 47.16
C LYS A 70 -0.86 -2.84 48.25
N PRO A 71 -1.80 -3.80 48.06
CA PRO A 71 -1.84 -4.88 49.07
C PRO A 71 -1.84 -6.31 48.49
N LYS A 72 -1.80 -7.31 49.39
CA LYS A 72 -1.64 -8.76 49.11
C LYS A 72 -2.87 -9.55 49.57
N ALA A 73 -3.07 -10.72 48.95
CA ALA A 73 -3.54 -11.95 49.61
C ALA A 73 -2.79 -13.17 49.01
N SER A 74 -2.91 -14.34 49.65
CA SER A 74 -1.96 -15.48 49.61
C SER A 74 -2.62 -16.81 49.17
N PRO A 75 -2.06 -18.01 49.44
CA PRO A 75 -0.82 -18.59 48.89
C PRO A 75 -1.05 -19.96 48.20
N SER A 76 -0.03 -20.51 47.53
CA SER A 76 0.06 -21.95 47.19
C SER A 76 1.54 -22.38 47.01
N PRO A 77 1.86 -23.69 47.14
CA PRO A 77 3.12 -24.12 47.75
C PRO A 77 4.27 -24.47 46.78
N SER A 78 5.47 -24.52 47.33
CA SER A 78 6.70 -24.96 46.66
C SER A 78 6.78 -26.48 46.51
N VAL A 79 7.21 -26.96 45.35
CA VAL A 79 7.84 -28.29 45.16
C VAL A 79 9.17 -28.10 44.43
N LYS A 80 10.11 -28.99 44.69
CA LYS A 80 11.52 -28.90 44.28
C LYS A 80 11.75 -29.33 42.83
N ALA A 81 12.95 -29.01 42.33
CA ALA A 81 13.43 -29.42 41.03
C ALA A 81 13.71 -30.93 40.96
N ASP A 82 13.40 -31.51 39.80
CA ASP A 82 14.06 -32.66 39.21
C ASP A 82 14.25 -32.35 37.71
N GLU A 83 15.43 -32.66 37.16
CA GLU A 83 15.63 -32.90 35.72
C GLU A 83 15.28 -34.37 35.44
N PRO A 84 14.86 -34.78 34.21
CA PRO A 84 15.58 -34.46 32.97
C PRO A 84 14.73 -34.39 31.67
N GLU A 85 15.45 -34.43 30.54
CA GLU A 85 15.04 -34.83 29.19
C GLU A 85 14.36 -33.83 28.23
N SER A 86 15.14 -33.49 27.19
CA SER A 86 14.75 -33.54 25.77
C SER A 86 13.37 -33.00 25.39
N SER A 87 13.29 -31.68 25.18
CA SER A 87 12.25 -31.09 24.31
C SER A 87 12.88 -30.26 23.18
N ARG A 88 12.43 -30.55 21.96
CA ARG A 88 13.02 -30.06 20.71
C ARG A 88 12.85 -28.54 20.57
N SER A 89 13.95 -27.80 20.41
CA SER A 89 13.89 -26.45 19.86
C SER A 89 13.61 -26.52 18.34
N SER A 90 12.37 -26.26 17.94
CA SER A 90 12.01 -26.10 16.52
C SER A 90 12.61 -24.79 15.99
N SER A 91 13.70 -24.91 15.24
CA SER A 91 14.35 -23.80 14.54
C SER A 91 13.47 -23.28 13.40
N VAL A 92 12.88 -22.10 13.56
CA VAL A 92 11.97 -21.48 12.56
C VAL A 92 12.71 -20.79 11.39
N PHE A 93 14.05 -20.77 11.40
CA PHE A 93 14.87 -20.15 10.35
C PHE A 93 15.92 -21.10 9.77
N SER A 94 15.49 -21.96 8.83
CA SER A 94 16.30 -22.44 7.69
C SER A 94 15.50 -23.43 6.81
N SER A 95 14.44 -22.95 6.15
CA SER A 95 13.87 -23.64 4.98
C SER A 95 14.14 -22.78 3.74
N SER A 96 14.70 -23.38 2.70
CA SER A 96 14.75 -22.74 1.39
C SER A 96 13.31 -22.44 0.94
N PRO A 97 13.03 -21.25 0.36
CA PRO A 97 11.67 -20.91 -0.06
C PRO A 97 11.16 -21.93 -1.07
N LEU A 98 9.94 -22.44 -0.85
CA LEU A 98 9.33 -23.52 -1.63
C LEU A 98 9.25 -23.19 -3.13
N PHE A 99 9.03 -21.92 -3.45
CA PHE A 99 9.01 -21.39 -4.79
C PHE A 99 9.98 -20.21 -4.91
N GLN A 100 10.72 -20.15 -6.02
CA GLN A 100 11.62 -19.04 -6.36
C GLN A 100 11.29 -18.50 -7.74
N PRO A 101 11.36 -17.18 -7.97
CA PRO A 101 11.18 -16.60 -9.29
C PRO A 101 12.41 -16.85 -10.17
N LEU A 102 12.19 -17.05 -11.46
CA LEU A 102 13.26 -17.28 -12.43
C LEU A 102 13.66 -15.99 -13.15
N ALA A 103 14.97 -15.83 -13.39
CA ALA A 103 15.52 -14.71 -14.13
C ALA A 103 15.32 -14.86 -15.65
N PRO A 104 15.22 -13.76 -16.42
CA PRO A 104 15.17 -12.36 -15.96
C PRO A 104 13.87 -12.07 -15.21
N LEU A 105 13.98 -11.33 -14.10
CA LEU A 105 12.81 -10.88 -13.34
C LEU A 105 12.10 -9.78 -14.12
N THR A 106 10.77 -9.88 -14.22
CA THR A 106 9.93 -8.97 -14.97
C THR A 106 9.09 -8.09 -14.02
N SER A 107 8.21 -7.26 -14.57
CA SER A 107 7.47 -6.30 -13.74
C SER A 107 6.44 -7.03 -12.89
N ALA A 108 6.20 -6.56 -11.66
CA ALA A 108 5.13 -7.11 -10.84
C ALA A 108 3.75 -6.99 -11.50
N TRP A 109 3.56 -6.09 -12.47
CA TRP A 109 2.30 -5.91 -13.19
C TRP A 109 2.08 -6.88 -14.34
N ASP A 110 3.08 -7.66 -14.73
CA ASP A 110 2.89 -8.73 -15.70
C ASP A 110 1.96 -9.80 -15.11
N ASP A 111 1.09 -10.38 -15.93
CA ASP A 111 0.10 -11.35 -15.44
C ASP A 111 0.71 -12.68 -15.02
N TYR A 112 1.84 -13.08 -15.61
CA TYR A 112 2.49 -14.35 -15.31
C TYR A 112 3.88 -14.15 -14.68
N VAL A 113 4.11 -14.78 -13.53
CA VAL A 113 5.45 -14.96 -12.96
C VAL A 113 5.97 -16.36 -13.26
N ARG A 114 7.24 -16.50 -13.65
CA ARG A 114 7.88 -17.82 -13.81
C ARG A 114 8.48 -18.27 -12.49
N LEU A 115 8.00 -19.39 -11.96
CA LEU A 115 8.42 -19.96 -10.68
C LEU A 115 9.07 -21.34 -10.89
N SER A 116 10.03 -21.67 -10.03
CA SER A 116 10.54 -23.05 -9.87
C SER A 116 10.18 -23.58 -8.48
N SER A 117 9.72 -24.83 -8.42
CA SER A 117 9.49 -25.57 -7.18
C SER A 117 10.77 -26.31 -6.78
N GLY A 118 11.20 -26.17 -5.52
CA GLY A 118 12.44 -26.76 -5.01
C GLY A 118 13.73 -25.98 -5.34
N GLY A 119 14.84 -26.41 -4.72
CA GLY A 119 16.15 -25.75 -4.86
C GLY A 119 16.72 -25.78 -6.28
N GLN A 120 17.74 -24.93 -6.52
CA GLN A 120 18.36 -24.66 -7.82
C GLN A 120 18.39 -25.86 -8.78
N GLY A 121 17.50 -25.88 -9.78
CA GLY A 121 17.41 -26.95 -10.79
C GLY A 121 15.98 -27.36 -11.18
N GLY A 122 14.95 -26.98 -10.42
CA GLY A 122 13.55 -27.27 -10.76
C GLY A 122 13.09 -26.62 -12.07
N ALA A 123 12.34 -27.38 -12.89
CA ALA A 123 11.80 -26.86 -14.15
C ALA A 123 10.79 -25.72 -13.91
N GLY A 124 10.97 -24.61 -14.63
CA GLY A 124 10.20 -23.38 -14.43
C GLY A 124 8.82 -23.39 -15.08
N PHE A 125 7.77 -23.18 -14.28
CA PHE A 125 6.38 -23.04 -14.74
C PHE A 125 5.91 -21.57 -14.69
N PRO A 126 5.09 -21.11 -15.65
CA PRO A 126 4.38 -19.83 -15.53
C PRO A 126 3.22 -19.98 -14.55
N ALA A 127 3.00 -19.00 -13.69
CA ALA A 127 1.87 -18.93 -12.77
C ALA A 127 1.15 -17.58 -12.91
N LEU A 128 -0.17 -17.62 -13.15
CA LEU A 128 -1.01 -16.44 -13.27
C LEU A 128 -1.17 -15.76 -11.91
N ILE A 129 -0.81 -14.48 -11.81
CA ILE A 129 -0.88 -13.69 -10.58
C ILE A 129 -2.26 -13.06 -10.46
N THR A 130 -2.99 -13.41 -9.40
CA THR A 130 -4.24 -12.77 -9.02
C THR A 130 -4.17 -12.28 -7.58
N ALA A 131 -4.96 -11.26 -7.27
CA ALA A 131 -5.20 -10.82 -5.90
C ALA A 131 -6.70 -10.61 -5.73
N LEU A 132 -7.21 -10.96 -4.56
CA LEU A 132 -8.62 -10.87 -4.25
C LEU A 132 -8.86 -10.49 -2.79
N GLN A 133 -9.74 -9.51 -2.58
CA GLN A 133 -10.25 -9.17 -1.26
C GLN A 133 -11.22 -10.23 -0.74
N THR A 134 -10.96 -10.79 0.44
CA THR A 134 -11.80 -11.80 1.09
C THR A 134 -11.53 -11.85 2.58
N SER A 135 -12.55 -12.17 3.40
CA SER A 135 -12.35 -12.34 4.84
C SER A 135 -11.47 -13.57 5.10
N LEU A 136 -10.26 -13.34 5.59
CA LEU A 136 -9.26 -14.38 5.85
C LEU A 136 -9.62 -15.23 7.08
N HIS A 137 -10.35 -14.64 8.04
CA HIS A 137 -10.87 -15.36 9.20
C HIS A 137 -11.97 -16.38 8.82
N ASN A 138 -12.81 -16.04 7.83
CA ASN A 138 -13.98 -16.85 7.47
C ASN A 138 -13.70 -17.84 6.31
N MET A 139 -12.46 -17.88 5.80
CA MET A 139 -12.03 -18.89 4.83
C MET A 139 -11.80 -20.24 5.51
N ALA A 140 -12.61 -21.24 5.14
CA ALA A 140 -12.40 -22.61 5.60
C ALA A 140 -11.26 -23.27 4.80
N ARG A 141 -10.34 -23.90 5.52
CA ARG A 141 -9.18 -24.59 4.98
C ARG A 141 -9.36 -26.08 5.14
N LEU A 142 -9.36 -26.82 4.03
CA LEU A 142 -9.38 -28.28 4.08
C LEU A 142 -7.93 -28.76 4.00
N GLU A 143 -7.34 -29.16 5.11
CA GLU A 143 -5.99 -29.74 5.13
C GLU A 143 -6.00 -31.14 4.48
N VAL A 144 -4.89 -31.54 3.86
CA VAL A 144 -4.74 -32.91 3.36
C VAL A 144 -4.60 -33.84 4.58
N PRO A 145 -5.44 -34.88 4.74
CA PRO A 145 -5.24 -35.85 5.82
C PRO A 145 -3.86 -36.47 5.72
N ALA A 146 -3.09 -36.48 6.82
CA ALA A 146 -1.80 -37.14 6.86
C ALA A 146 -2.00 -38.63 6.57
N GLY A 147 -1.64 -39.06 5.36
CA GLY A 147 -1.71 -40.46 4.96
C GLY A 147 -0.80 -41.28 5.87
N GLY A 148 -1.40 -42.18 6.64
CA GLY A 148 -0.66 -43.08 7.50
C GLY A 148 0.04 -44.16 6.69
N ASP A 149 1.25 -43.88 6.22
CA ASP A 149 2.31 -44.89 6.07
C ASP A 149 3.70 -44.24 5.91
N GLY A 150 4.68 -44.80 6.62
CA GLY A 150 6.09 -44.81 6.24
C GLY A 150 6.82 -43.53 5.78
N ASN A 151 7.15 -42.66 6.73
CA ASN A 151 8.50 -42.04 6.81
C ASN A 151 8.98 -41.06 5.71
N ASP A 152 8.08 -40.35 5.00
CA ASP A 152 8.42 -39.10 4.32
C ASP A 152 7.71 -37.90 4.99
N ALA A 153 8.49 -36.86 5.31
CA ALA A 153 7.96 -35.66 5.96
C ALA A 153 7.18 -34.82 4.94
N SER A 154 5.85 -34.88 5.00
CA SER A 154 4.98 -34.00 4.21
C SER A 154 5.30 -32.53 4.50
N PRO A 155 5.39 -31.67 3.47
CA PRO A 155 5.69 -30.26 3.69
C PRO A 155 4.53 -29.58 4.42
N THR A 156 4.84 -28.96 5.55
CA THR A 156 3.93 -28.11 6.31
C THR A 156 3.37 -27.00 5.42
N GLY A 157 2.05 -26.90 5.29
CA GLY A 157 1.37 -25.82 4.53
C GLY A 157 0.64 -26.23 3.25
N LEU A 158 0.49 -27.54 2.97
CA LEU A 158 -0.35 -28.03 1.87
C LEU A 158 -1.85 -28.03 2.23
N LEU A 159 -2.63 -27.23 1.52
CA LEU A 159 -4.09 -27.21 1.57
C LEU A 159 -4.67 -28.06 0.43
N SER A 160 -5.64 -28.91 0.76
CA SER A 160 -6.37 -29.72 -0.23
C SER A 160 -7.40 -28.89 -1.01
N ALA A 161 -8.02 -27.92 -0.36
CA ALA A 161 -8.88 -26.90 -0.96
C ALA A 161 -8.98 -25.66 -0.05
N ILE A 162 -9.27 -24.50 -0.66
CA ILE A 162 -9.63 -23.25 0.02
C ILE A 162 -11.11 -23.01 -0.26
N GLN A 163 -11.93 -22.86 0.77
CA GLN A 163 -13.32 -22.42 0.63
C GLN A 163 -13.44 -20.95 1.02
N PHE A 164 -14.02 -20.15 0.14
CA PHE A 164 -14.20 -18.72 0.37
C PHE A 164 -15.59 -18.47 0.99
N PRO A 165 -15.71 -17.50 1.91
CA PRO A 165 -17.02 -16.98 2.30
C PRO A 165 -17.72 -16.35 1.07
N PRO A 166 -19.05 -16.11 1.14
CA PRO A 166 -19.73 -15.29 0.13
C PRO A 166 -19.01 -13.95 -0.01
N TYR A 167 -18.59 -13.60 -1.23
CA TYR A 167 -17.86 -12.36 -1.47
C TYR A 167 -18.75 -11.17 -1.09
N THR A 168 -18.32 -10.40 -0.09
CA THR A 168 -18.99 -9.16 0.33
C THR A 168 -18.42 -8.02 -0.48
N ALA A 169 -19.27 -7.24 -1.15
CA ALA A 169 -18.83 -6.07 -1.90
C ALA A 169 -18.07 -5.11 -0.98
N ALA A 170 -16.77 -4.96 -1.20
CA ALA A 170 -15.95 -3.99 -0.49
C ALA A 170 -16.26 -2.59 -1.04
N GLU A 171 -16.67 -1.66 -0.17
CA GLU A 171 -16.53 -0.24 -0.47
C GLU A 171 -15.21 0.26 0.15
N LEU A 172 -14.42 0.98 -0.63
CA LEU A 172 -13.12 1.46 -0.23
C LEU A 172 -13.30 2.76 0.58
N LEU A 173 -13.64 2.61 1.86
CA LEU A 173 -14.02 3.71 2.74
C LEU A 173 -12.80 4.56 3.18
N PRO A 174 -12.98 5.89 3.39
CA PRO A 174 -11.97 6.71 4.05
C PRO A 174 -11.69 6.20 5.46
N VAL A 175 -10.41 6.04 5.81
CA VAL A 175 -9.98 5.50 7.10
C VAL A 175 -9.36 6.64 7.94
N ALA A 176 -9.63 6.65 9.25
CA ALA A 176 -9.02 7.62 10.17
C ALA A 176 -7.49 7.39 10.29
N ASP A 177 -6.74 8.44 10.66
CA ASP A 177 -5.26 8.56 10.51
C ASP A 177 -4.45 7.31 10.90
N ASP A 178 -4.83 6.60 11.97
CA ASP A 178 -4.08 5.45 12.50
C ASP A 178 -4.79 4.09 12.29
N SER A 179 -5.98 4.06 11.70
CA SER A 179 -6.80 2.85 11.63
C SER A 179 -6.67 2.04 10.33
N PHE A 180 -5.77 2.40 9.42
CA PHE A 180 -5.46 1.53 8.28
C PHE A 180 -4.56 0.36 8.70
N GLY A 181 -4.92 -0.83 8.24
CA GLY A 181 -4.07 -2.00 8.31
C GLY A 181 -4.70 -3.15 7.54
N MET A 182 -3.84 -3.95 6.92
CA MET A 182 -4.21 -5.01 6.01
C MET A 182 -3.58 -6.33 6.46
N ASN A 183 -4.23 -7.43 6.14
CA ASN A 183 -3.71 -8.78 6.28
C ASN A 183 -3.66 -9.39 4.89
N ALA A 184 -2.60 -10.15 4.58
CA ALA A 184 -2.60 -10.94 3.35
C ALA A 184 -1.90 -12.29 3.49
N GLN A 185 -2.23 -13.19 2.57
CA GLN A 185 -1.57 -14.47 2.39
C GLN A 185 -1.31 -14.73 0.92
N CYS A 186 -0.16 -15.30 0.60
CA CYS A 186 0.23 -15.74 -0.73
C CYS A 186 0.11 -17.26 -0.83
N PHE A 187 -0.67 -17.74 -1.78
CA PHE A 187 -0.83 -19.15 -2.10
C PHE A 187 -0.35 -19.42 -3.52
N VAL A 188 0.44 -20.48 -3.72
CA VAL A 188 0.85 -20.93 -5.05
C VAL A 188 0.28 -22.31 -5.33
N ARG A 189 -0.28 -22.46 -6.54
CA ARG A 189 -0.68 -23.72 -7.13
C ARG A 189 0.21 -23.99 -8.34
N GLN A 190 0.84 -25.15 -8.36
CA GLN A 190 1.49 -25.70 -9.56
C GLN A 190 0.54 -26.71 -10.24
N LYS A 191 0.39 -26.61 -11.57
CA LYS A 191 -0.33 -27.60 -12.39
C LYS A 191 0.34 -28.99 -12.30
N ALA A 192 -0.45 -30.06 -12.21
CA ALA A 192 0.07 -31.42 -12.16
C ALA A 192 0.60 -31.88 -13.53
N THR A 193 1.81 -32.44 -13.57
CA THR A 193 2.47 -32.86 -14.84
C THR A 193 1.87 -34.11 -15.47
N ASN A 194 1.22 -34.97 -14.66
CA ASN A 194 0.80 -36.32 -15.08
C ASN A 194 -0.72 -36.45 -15.26
N ALA A 195 -1.47 -35.34 -15.25
CA ALA A 195 -2.90 -35.34 -15.45
C ALA A 195 -3.22 -34.91 -16.89
N GLU A 196 -3.36 -35.88 -17.80
CA GLU A 196 -3.72 -35.64 -19.22
C GLU A 196 -5.07 -34.90 -19.41
N HIS A 197 -5.85 -34.75 -18.33
CA HIS A 197 -7.15 -34.06 -18.30
C HIS A 197 -7.18 -32.82 -17.38
N ASP A 198 -6.08 -32.42 -16.74
CA ASP A 198 -6.05 -31.15 -16.00
C ASP A 198 -5.82 -30.00 -16.99
N SER A 199 -6.91 -29.39 -17.48
CA SER A 199 -6.85 -28.23 -18.39
C SER A 199 -6.42 -26.94 -17.69
N THR A 200 -6.48 -26.89 -16.36
CA THR A 200 -6.35 -25.64 -15.60
C THR A 200 -4.90 -25.20 -15.40
N GLU A 201 -4.68 -23.90 -15.18
CA GLU A 201 -3.35 -23.29 -15.13
C GLU A 201 -2.71 -23.33 -13.74
N SER A 202 -1.45 -22.90 -13.65
CA SER A 202 -0.80 -22.63 -12.36
C SER A 202 -1.11 -21.20 -11.92
N TYR A 203 -1.23 -20.96 -10.62
CA TYR A 203 -1.67 -19.67 -10.08
C TYR A 203 -0.81 -19.21 -8.89
N CYS A 204 -0.65 -17.91 -8.73
CA CYS A 204 -0.13 -17.23 -7.55
C CYS A 204 -1.19 -16.27 -7.04
N ALA A 205 -1.91 -16.66 -5.98
CA ALA A 205 -3.04 -15.90 -5.45
C ALA A 205 -2.68 -15.16 -4.16
N PHE A 206 -2.86 -13.83 -4.15
CA PHE A 206 -2.78 -13.01 -2.95
C PHE A 206 -4.19 -12.76 -2.40
N LEU A 207 -4.51 -13.38 -1.27
CA LEU A 207 -5.79 -13.20 -0.60
C LEU A 207 -5.61 -12.21 0.54
N PHE A 208 -6.44 -11.15 0.59
CA PHE A 208 -6.24 -10.05 1.53
C PHE A 208 -7.53 -9.50 2.12
N GLU A 209 -7.43 -8.87 3.28
CA GLU A 209 -8.49 -8.07 3.89
C GLU A 209 -7.90 -6.76 4.41
N HIS A 210 -8.53 -5.64 4.09
CA HIS A 210 -8.32 -4.39 4.82
C HIS A 210 -9.50 -4.18 5.77
N ASP A 211 -9.20 -3.75 7.00
CA ASP A 211 -10.18 -3.52 8.08
C ASP A 211 -10.79 -4.77 8.77
N SER A 212 -9.92 -5.63 9.33
CA SER A 212 -10.35 -6.74 10.19
C SER A 212 -10.40 -6.35 11.68
N SER A 213 -11.57 -6.47 12.31
CA SER A 213 -11.74 -6.33 13.77
C SER A 213 -11.38 -7.59 14.57
N GLY A 214 -10.94 -8.67 13.91
CA GLY A 214 -10.79 -10.00 14.52
C GLY A 214 -9.51 -10.80 14.19
N ALA A 215 -8.60 -10.30 13.35
CA ALA A 215 -7.35 -11.01 13.09
C ALA A 215 -6.30 -10.77 14.20
N SER A 216 -5.55 -11.81 14.56
CA SER A 216 -4.50 -11.75 15.60
C SER A 216 -3.17 -11.11 15.15
N TRP A 217 -3.08 -10.73 13.88
CA TRP A 217 -1.97 -10.11 13.17
C TRP A 217 -2.57 -9.03 12.28
N ARG A 218 -1.85 -7.91 12.08
CA ARG A 218 -2.30 -6.75 11.31
C ARG A 218 -1.13 -5.89 10.84
N LEU A 219 -0.83 -5.87 9.54
CA LEU A 219 0.18 -4.94 9.01
C LEU A 219 -0.36 -3.51 8.99
N THR A 220 -0.03 -2.78 10.06
CA THR A 220 -0.19 -1.32 10.13
C THR A 220 0.97 -0.62 9.38
N PRO A 221 0.84 0.67 9.02
CA PRO A 221 1.95 1.49 8.53
C PRO A 221 3.22 1.43 9.40
N GLU A 222 3.06 1.33 10.72
CA GLU A 222 4.19 1.16 11.66
C GLU A 222 4.92 -0.19 11.51
N GLN A 223 4.21 -1.25 11.15
CA GLN A 223 4.80 -2.58 10.94
C GLN A 223 5.49 -2.65 9.58
N MET A 224 4.87 -2.11 8.53
CA MET A 224 5.49 -1.95 7.22
C MET A 224 6.81 -1.17 7.31
N THR A 225 6.78 0.00 7.96
CA THR A 225 8.00 0.82 8.15
C THR A 225 9.07 0.15 9.01
N ARG A 226 8.69 -0.76 9.93
CA ARG A 226 9.60 -1.55 10.75
C ARG A 226 10.25 -2.73 10.01
N LEU A 227 9.53 -3.34 9.07
CA LEU A 227 10.08 -4.34 8.14
C LEU A 227 11.08 -3.69 7.17
N GLY A 228 10.79 -2.45 6.76
CA GLY A 228 11.62 -1.66 5.86
C GLY A 228 11.44 -2.04 4.38
N PRO A 229 11.79 -1.14 3.45
CA PRO A 229 11.45 -1.32 2.04
C PRO A 229 12.19 -2.47 1.36
N HIS A 230 13.43 -2.80 1.76
CA HIS A 230 14.16 -3.97 1.24
C HIS A 230 13.46 -5.32 1.53
N TYR A 231 12.62 -5.40 2.57
CA TYR A 231 11.81 -6.60 2.82
C TYR A 231 10.85 -6.91 1.65
N PHE A 232 10.52 -5.90 0.85
CA PHE A 232 9.62 -5.97 -0.31
C PHE A 232 10.37 -5.94 -1.65
N ALA A 233 11.68 -6.24 -1.66
CA ALA A 233 12.50 -6.24 -2.89
C ALA A 233 12.47 -7.57 -3.67
N SER A 234 11.95 -8.66 -3.08
CA SER A 234 11.95 -10.00 -3.68
C SER A 234 10.59 -10.71 -3.58
N PHE A 235 10.35 -11.72 -4.41
CA PHE A 235 9.15 -12.57 -4.36
C PHE A 235 9.06 -13.36 -3.03
N PRO A 236 7.87 -13.54 -2.44
CA PRO A 236 6.56 -13.02 -2.89
C PRO A 236 6.28 -11.58 -2.42
N ASN A 237 7.08 -11.05 -1.50
CA ASN A 237 6.86 -9.77 -0.80
C ASN A 237 6.76 -8.58 -1.77
N HIS A 238 7.57 -8.56 -2.82
CA HIS A 238 7.51 -7.55 -3.88
C HIS A 238 6.13 -7.48 -4.55
N HIS A 239 5.58 -8.63 -4.93
CA HIS A 239 4.29 -8.69 -5.61
C HIS A 239 3.15 -8.32 -4.66
N PHE A 240 3.22 -8.75 -3.39
CA PHE A 240 2.30 -8.27 -2.35
C PHE A 240 2.35 -6.74 -2.20
N PHE A 241 3.55 -6.15 -2.10
CA PHE A 241 3.70 -4.71 -1.95
C PHE A 241 3.15 -3.94 -3.16
N VAL A 242 3.54 -4.33 -4.38
CA VAL A 242 3.22 -3.60 -5.60
C VAL A 242 1.78 -3.80 -6.06
N ARG A 243 1.27 -5.04 -6.10
CA ARG A 243 -0.11 -5.33 -6.57
C ARG A 243 -1.18 -5.17 -5.49
N VAL A 244 -0.86 -5.28 -4.20
CA VAL A 244 -1.87 -5.33 -3.12
C VAL A 244 -1.76 -4.15 -2.15
N TYR A 245 -0.63 -4.01 -1.44
CA TYR A 245 -0.52 -2.99 -0.39
C TYR A 245 -0.54 -1.56 -0.96
N ARG A 246 0.35 -1.28 -1.93
CA ARG A 246 0.56 0.09 -2.45
C ARG A 246 -0.69 0.68 -3.13
N PRO A 247 -1.45 -0.03 -3.99
CA PRO A 247 -2.62 0.55 -4.64
C PRO A 247 -3.76 0.82 -3.65
N VAL A 248 -4.01 -0.08 -2.70
CA VAL A 248 -5.04 0.07 -1.67
C VAL A 248 -4.69 1.22 -0.71
N ALA A 249 -3.48 1.22 -0.15
CA ALA A 249 -3.03 2.26 0.77
C ALA A 249 -2.96 3.65 0.11
N MET A 250 -2.56 3.72 -1.17
CA MET A 250 -2.59 4.96 -1.97
C MET A 250 -4.03 5.46 -2.17
N SER A 251 -4.97 4.58 -2.53
CA SER A 251 -6.37 4.94 -2.75
C SER A 251 -7.02 5.46 -1.46
N ILE A 252 -6.76 4.80 -0.32
CA ILE A 252 -7.22 5.26 1.00
C ILE A 252 -6.61 6.62 1.36
N ALA A 253 -5.30 6.82 1.13
CA ALA A 253 -4.62 8.09 1.42
C ALA A 253 -5.15 9.26 0.58
N LEU A 254 -5.54 9.03 -0.69
CA LEU A 254 -6.20 10.03 -1.53
C LEU A 254 -7.58 10.40 -0.97
N LEU A 255 -8.40 9.39 -0.65
CA LEU A 255 -9.76 9.57 -0.13
C LEU A 255 -9.78 10.23 1.25
N SER A 256 -8.85 9.86 2.14
CA SER A 256 -8.71 10.47 3.47
C SER A 256 -7.97 11.81 3.46
N ARG A 257 -7.29 12.15 2.34
CA ARG A 257 -6.46 13.35 2.14
C ARG A 257 -5.27 13.45 3.10
N ARG A 258 -4.61 12.32 3.41
CA ARG A 258 -3.52 12.21 4.40
C ARG A 258 -2.21 11.69 3.81
N ASP A 259 -1.07 12.29 4.20
CA ASP A 259 0.27 11.86 3.74
C ASP A 259 0.54 10.39 4.11
N THR A 260 1.35 9.72 3.30
CA THR A 260 1.67 8.32 3.46
C THR A 260 3.18 8.11 3.34
N PHE A 261 3.73 7.24 4.20
CA PHE A 261 5.16 6.90 4.17
C PHE A 261 5.62 6.35 2.81
N LEU A 262 4.70 5.79 2.01
CA LEU A 262 4.92 5.28 0.66
C LEU A 262 5.47 6.35 -0.32
N ARG A 263 5.23 7.64 -0.06
CA ARG A 263 5.77 8.77 -0.85
C ARG A 263 7.28 8.93 -0.72
N ARG A 264 7.91 8.39 0.33
CA ARG A 264 9.35 8.56 0.60
C ARG A 264 10.16 7.82 -0.47
N LEU A 265 11.27 8.42 -0.89
CA LEU A 265 12.15 7.88 -1.94
C LEU A 265 12.55 6.40 -1.71
N GLU A 266 12.82 6.02 -0.46
CA GLU A 266 13.18 4.65 -0.08
C GLU A 266 12.07 3.63 -0.40
N TRP A 267 10.80 4.03 -0.31
CA TRP A 267 9.61 3.21 -0.60
C TRP A 267 9.20 3.23 -2.06
N THR A 268 9.70 4.20 -2.85
CA THR A 268 9.51 4.25 -4.31
C THR A 268 10.68 3.63 -5.07
N THR A 269 11.81 3.29 -4.43
CA THR A 269 13.02 2.79 -5.13
C THR A 269 13.42 1.38 -4.70
N LEU A 270 13.66 1.15 -3.41
CA LEU A 270 14.26 -0.09 -2.91
C LEU A 270 13.39 -1.34 -3.13
N PRO A 271 12.04 -1.29 -3.13
CA PRO A 271 11.24 -2.45 -3.52
C PRO A 271 11.46 -2.89 -4.99
N TRP A 272 11.94 -2.02 -5.87
CA TRP A 272 12.27 -2.33 -7.27
C TRP A 272 13.78 -2.56 -7.51
N GLU A 273 14.54 -2.87 -6.47
CA GLU A 273 15.99 -3.18 -6.59
C GLU A 273 16.26 -4.41 -7.49
N GLN A 274 15.33 -5.36 -7.55
CA GLN A 274 15.45 -6.60 -8.34
C GLN A 274 14.48 -6.69 -9.53
N HIS A 275 13.42 -5.87 -9.54
CA HIS A 275 12.29 -5.96 -10.47
C HIS A 275 12.12 -4.64 -11.24
N PRO A 276 11.93 -4.66 -12.57
CA PRO A 276 11.72 -3.44 -13.35
C PRO A 276 10.38 -2.76 -13.03
N LYS A 277 10.42 -1.43 -12.89
CA LYS A 277 9.21 -0.59 -12.82
C LYS A 277 8.48 -0.54 -14.15
N SER A 278 7.16 -0.64 -14.07
CA SER A 278 6.24 -0.33 -15.17
C SER A 278 5.94 1.18 -15.27
N THR A 279 5.30 1.61 -16.36
CA THR A 279 4.74 2.98 -16.47
C THR A 279 3.63 3.24 -15.43
N LEU A 280 2.92 2.20 -14.98
CA LEU A 280 1.94 2.27 -13.89
C LEU A 280 2.61 2.53 -12.53
N ASP A 281 3.79 1.97 -12.28
CA ASP A 281 4.54 2.26 -11.05
C ASP A 281 4.97 3.71 -10.96
N HIS A 282 5.40 4.29 -12.09
CA HIS A 282 5.76 5.71 -12.19
C HIS A 282 4.53 6.62 -12.01
N LEU A 283 3.35 6.24 -12.52
CA LEU A 283 2.09 6.94 -12.22
C LEU A 283 1.84 6.98 -10.72
N PHE A 284 1.93 5.83 -10.05
CA PHE A 284 1.69 5.72 -8.62
C PHE A 284 2.71 6.53 -7.79
N ASP A 285 3.96 6.69 -8.24
CA ASP A 285 4.93 7.59 -7.58
C ASP A 285 4.54 9.06 -7.67
N ILE A 286 3.89 9.48 -8.76
CA ILE A 286 3.35 10.85 -8.90
C ILE A 286 2.10 11.00 -8.02
N ILE A 287 1.16 10.05 -8.10
CA ILE A 287 -0.08 10.06 -7.31
C ILE A 287 0.21 10.08 -5.80
N LEU A 288 1.20 9.33 -5.33
CA LEU A 288 1.61 9.29 -3.91
C LEU A 288 2.08 10.65 -3.37
N GLN A 289 2.37 11.65 -4.21
CA GLN A 289 2.67 13.02 -3.78
C GLN A 289 1.42 13.83 -3.42
N LEU A 290 0.26 13.47 -3.95
CA LEU A 290 -0.99 14.23 -3.81
C LEU A 290 -1.54 14.28 -2.38
N PRO A 291 -1.63 13.17 -1.61
CA PRO A 291 -2.20 13.22 -0.26
C PRO A 291 -1.45 14.19 0.67
N ALA A 292 -0.13 14.28 0.53
CA ALA A 292 0.72 15.23 1.28
C ALA A 292 0.45 16.70 0.93
N LEU A 293 0.05 16.98 -0.30
CA LEU A 293 -0.39 18.31 -0.73
C LEU A 293 -1.79 18.59 -0.19
N PHE A 294 -2.70 17.63 -0.28
CA PHE A 294 -4.08 17.75 0.21
C PHE A 294 -4.11 18.08 1.72
N GLU A 295 -3.36 17.33 2.53
CA GLU A 295 -3.26 17.57 3.99
C GLU A 295 -2.65 18.94 4.34
N GLN A 296 -1.77 19.48 3.49
CA GLN A 296 -1.24 20.84 3.66
C GLN A 296 -2.24 21.92 3.25
N VAL A 297 -3.01 21.69 2.19
CA VAL A 297 -4.08 22.59 1.74
C VAL A 297 -5.19 22.66 2.78
N ASP A 298 -5.66 21.52 3.28
CA ASP A 298 -6.71 21.46 4.29
C ASP A 298 -6.29 22.21 5.57
N ARG A 299 -5.03 22.09 5.98
CA ARG A 299 -4.46 22.88 7.09
C ARG A 299 -4.48 24.38 6.85
N ILE A 300 -4.18 24.88 5.65
CA ILE A 300 -4.24 26.33 5.39
C ILE A 300 -5.67 26.84 5.18
N LEU A 301 -6.59 26.01 4.69
CA LEU A 301 -7.99 26.40 4.49
C LEU A 301 -8.70 26.71 5.82
N LEU A 302 -8.30 26.04 6.91
CA LEU A 302 -8.77 26.28 8.28
C LEU A 302 -8.19 27.54 8.95
N LEU A 303 -7.21 28.22 8.35
CA LEU A 303 -6.60 29.44 8.89
C LEU A 303 -7.31 30.70 8.38
N ASP A 304 -7.28 31.76 9.18
CA ASP A 304 -7.77 33.08 8.78
C ASP A 304 -7.02 33.63 7.57
N ALA A 305 -7.73 34.47 6.78
CA ALA A 305 -7.21 35.13 5.59
C ALA A 305 -6.15 36.20 5.93
N THR A 306 -4.93 35.72 6.20
CA THR A 306 -3.74 36.50 6.54
C THR A 306 -2.74 36.49 5.38
N LEU A 307 -1.78 37.42 5.39
CA LEU A 307 -0.71 37.45 4.38
C LEU A 307 0.15 36.16 4.44
N ALA A 308 0.37 35.61 5.64
CA ALA A 308 1.11 34.36 5.82
C ALA A 308 0.39 33.15 5.16
N ARG A 309 -0.93 33.06 5.31
CA ARG A 309 -1.76 32.05 4.63
C ARG A 309 -1.65 32.20 3.10
N ARG A 310 -1.71 33.43 2.59
CA ARG A 310 -1.56 33.72 1.14
C ARG A 310 -0.19 33.30 0.61
N THR A 311 0.91 33.61 1.31
CA THR A 311 2.25 33.13 0.94
C THR A 311 2.32 31.60 0.93
N ARG A 312 1.72 30.93 1.92
CA ARG A 312 1.70 29.46 1.95
C ARG A 312 0.84 28.85 0.83
N ALA A 313 -0.27 29.49 0.46
CA ALA A 313 -1.06 29.11 -0.70
C ALA A 313 -0.25 29.23 -2.00
N GLN A 314 0.55 30.29 -2.16
CA GLN A 314 1.45 30.48 -3.31
C GLN A 314 2.53 29.39 -3.39
N GLU A 315 3.15 29.02 -2.27
CA GLU A 315 4.10 27.90 -2.19
C GLU A 315 3.46 26.55 -2.57
N LEU A 316 2.23 26.30 -2.09
CA LEU A 316 1.49 25.07 -2.42
C LEU A 316 1.07 25.03 -3.89
N LEU A 317 0.64 26.17 -4.47
CA LEU A 317 0.35 26.28 -5.90
C LEU A 317 1.59 25.94 -6.74
N HIS A 318 2.77 26.44 -6.35
CA HIS A 318 4.02 26.10 -7.03
C HIS A 318 4.28 24.58 -7.02
N HIS A 319 4.15 23.92 -5.87
CA HIS A 319 4.31 22.47 -5.78
C HIS A 319 3.27 21.71 -6.61
N CYS A 320 2.01 22.15 -6.62
CA CYS A 320 0.97 21.57 -7.48
C CYS A 320 1.33 21.69 -8.96
N LEU A 321 1.87 22.83 -9.41
CA LEU A 321 2.29 22.99 -10.81
C LEU A 321 3.50 22.11 -11.19
N VAL A 322 4.41 21.85 -10.26
CA VAL A 322 5.49 20.86 -10.46
C VAL A 322 4.93 19.45 -10.63
N VAL A 323 3.98 19.03 -9.78
CA VAL A 323 3.34 17.71 -9.89
C VAL A 323 2.47 17.60 -11.16
N ASN A 324 1.77 18.67 -11.56
CA ASN A 324 1.06 18.74 -12.84
C ASN A 324 2.02 18.58 -14.03
N GLY A 325 3.22 19.16 -13.95
CA GLY A 325 4.30 18.94 -14.91
C GLY A 325 4.72 17.46 -15.01
N GLN A 326 4.86 16.77 -13.87
CA GLN A 326 5.16 15.33 -13.84
C GLN A 326 4.03 14.50 -14.47
N PHE A 327 2.77 14.78 -14.14
CA PHE A 327 1.63 14.12 -14.80
C PHE A 327 1.60 14.34 -16.31
N ARG A 328 1.91 15.56 -16.78
CA ARG A 328 1.98 15.86 -18.23
C ARG A 328 3.11 15.11 -18.92
N GLN A 329 4.28 15.00 -18.31
CA GLN A 329 5.39 14.20 -18.85
C GLN A 329 4.99 12.72 -18.91
N TRP A 330 4.48 12.18 -17.80
CA TRP A 330 4.00 10.79 -17.74
C TRP A 330 2.92 10.51 -18.78
N LEU A 331 1.99 11.43 -19.00
CA LEU A 331 0.93 11.30 -20.00
C LEU A 331 1.50 11.23 -21.41
N GLN A 332 2.49 12.09 -21.73
CA GLN A 332 3.20 12.02 -23.03
C GLN A 332 3.91 10.68 -23.23
N GLU A 333 4.45 10.08 -22.17
CA GLU A 333 5.07 8.75 -22.22
C GLU A 333 4.03 7.62 -22.34
N ALA A 334 2.91 7.72 -21.62
CA ALA A 334 1.79 6.76 -21.68
C ALA A 334 1.08 6.70 -23.04
N TYR A 335 1.09 7.81 -23.80
CA TYR A 335 0.56 7.89 -25.17
C TYR A 335 1.57 7.47 -26.25
N ARG A 336 2.80 7.05 -25.91
CA ARG A 336 3.72 6.44 -26.89
C ARG A 336 3.28 5.00 -27.19
N GLY A 337 2.37 4.87 -28.16
CA GLY A 337 1.92 3.59 -28.70
C GLY A 337 3.02 2.78 -29.38
N THR A 338 2.73 1.50 -29.63
CA THR A 338 3.54 0.63 -30.51
C THR A 338 3.08 0.79 -31.95
N GLU A 339 3.86 0.30 -32.93
CA GLU A 339 3.45 0.35 -34.35
C GLU A 339 2.12 -0.39 -34.61
N GLU A 340 1.83 -1.45 -33.84
CA GLU A 340 0.59 -2.23 -33.93
C GLU A 340 -0.60 -1.55 -33.22
N HIS A 341 -0.35 -0.76 -32.17
CA HIS A 341 -1.36 -0.09 -31.37
C HIS A 341 -0.94 1.36 -31.07
N PRO A 342 -1.27 2.31 -31.98
CA PRO A 342 -0.83 3.71 -31.88
C PRO A 342 -1.54 4.51 -30.77
N TYR A 343 -2.67 4.01 -30.25
CA TYR A 343 -3.44 4.64 -29.18
C TYR A 343 -3.59 3.69 -27.98
N PRO A 344 -3.55 4.19 -26.73
CA PRO A 344 -3.69 3.36 -25.54
C PRO A 344 -5.12 2.83 -25.33
N PHE A 345 -6.12 3.57 -25.81
CA PHE A 345 -7.54 3.22 -25.80
C PHE A 345 -8.29 3.90 -26.94
N TRP A 346 -9.50 3.42 -27.23
CA TRP A 346 -10.42 4.03 -28.19
C TRP A 346 -11.86 3.96 -27.69
N ALA A 347 -12.73 4.81 -28.25
CA ALA A 347 -14.16 4.78 -27.98
C ALA A 347 -14.86 3.75 -28.88
N GLU A 348 -15.77 2.95 -28.32
CA GLU A 348 -16.62 2.04 -29.10
C GLU A 348 -17.91 2.72 -29.56
N GLU A 349 -18.22 2.60 -30.86
CA GLU A 349 -19.52 3.02 -31.38
C GLU A 349 -20.63 2.11 -30.84
N LEU A 350 -21.55 2.71 -30.06
CA LEU A 350 -22.69 2.02 -29.46
C LEU A 350 -23.64 1.50 -30.55
N ARG A 351 -23.58 0.19 -30.82
CA ARG A 351 -24.41 -0.48 -31.86
C ARG A 351 -25.91 -0.55 -31.53
N SER A 352 -26.33 -0.10 -30.35
CA SER A 352 -27.68 -0.26 -29.81
C SER A 352 -28.31 1.10 -29.45
N PRO A 353 -29.58 1.38 -29.83
CA PRO A 353 -30.24 2.67 -29.57
C PRO A 353 -30.42 3.06 -28.09
N GLY A 354 -30.20 2.13 -27.15
CA GLY A 354 -30.25 2.39 -25.72
C GLY A 354 -28.93 2.92 -25.12
N GLY A 355 -27.82 2.82 -25.85
CA GLY A 355 -26.49 3.23 -25.39
C GLY A 355 -26.03 2.63 -24.05
N ALA A 356 -24.92 3.16 -23.52
CA ALA A 356 -24.50 2.91 -22.15
C ALA A 356 -24.93 4.08 -21.25
N ILE A 357 -26.24 4.43 -21.27
CA ILE A 357 -26.81 5.56 -20.50
C ILE A 357 -26.25 5.53 -19.08
N PRO A 358 -25.65 6.63 -18.59
CA PRO A 358 -25.66 7.99 -19.17
C PRO A 358 -24.51 8.37 -20.13
N PHE A 359 -23.58 7.46 -20.44
CA PHE A 359 -22.36 7.79 -21.17
C PHE A 359 -22.48 7.61 -22.70
N ALA A 360 -21.82 8.50 -23.46
CA ALA A 360 -21.92 8.57 -24.92
C ALA A 360 -21.24 7.42 -25.69
N ASN A 361 -20.32 6.68 -25.05
CA ASN A 361 -19.68 5.45 -25.55
C ASN A 361 -18.87 4.82 -24.41
N ALA A 362 -18.52 3.54 -24.53
CA ALA A 362 -17.52 2.89 -23.69
C ALA A 362 -16.10 3.08 -24.27
N TYR A 363 -15.08 2.95 -23.42
CA TYR A 363 -13.69 2.85 -23.83
C TYR A 363 -13.23 1.40 -23.81
N THR A 364 -12.46 1.01 -24.83
CA THR A 364 -11.73 -0.24 -24.88
C THR A 364 -10.24 0.05 -24.86
N PHE A 365 -9.50 -0.60 -23.96
CA PHE A 365 -8.06 -0.44 -23.78
C PHE A 365 -7.27 -1.50 -24.56
N ARG A 366 -6.02 -1.18 -24.89
CA ARG A 366 -5.07 -2.13 -25.48
C ARG A 366 -4.81 -3.36 -24.59
N ASP A 367 -4.69 -3.15 -23.28
CA ASP A 367 -4.31 -4.19 -22.32
C ASP A 367 -4.71 -3.80 -20.88
N GLY A 368 -4.65 -4.76 -19.96
CA GLY A 368 -5.05 -4.57 -18.56
C GLY A 368 -4.26 -3.50 -17.83
N VAL A 369 -2.93 -3.43 -18.01
CA VAL A 369 -2.06 -2.44 -17.34
C VAL A 369 -2.36 -1.03 -17.85
N THR A 370 -2.57 -0.88 -19.16
CA THR A 370 -2.98 0.38 -19.79
C THR A 370 -4.35 0.82 -19.29
N SER A 371 -5.31 -0.10 -19.10
CA SER A 371 -6.60 0.26 -18.50
C SER A 371 -6.43 0.85 -17.10
N LEU A 372 -5.69 0.17 -16.23
CA LEU A 372 -5.37 0.62 -14.87
C LEU A 372 -4.66 1.97 -14.86
N MET A 373 -3.67 2.18 -15.74
CA MET A 373 -2.98 3.48 -15.89
C MET A 373 -3.96 4.63 -16.08
N PHE A 374 -4.93 4.49 -16.99
CA PHE A 374 -5.84 5.59 -17.30
C PHE A 374 -6.95 5.78 -16.26
N VAL A 375 -7.57 4.71 -15.72
CA VAL A 375 -8.56 4.89 -14.64
C VAL A 375 -7.93 5.43 -13.35
N TYR A 376 -6.71 5.04 -12.99
CA TYR A 376 -6.00 5.62 -11.84
C TYR A 376 -5.52 7.05 -12.10
N TYR A 377 -5.14 7.39 -13.33
CA TYR A 377 -4.83 8.77 -13.70
C TYR A 377 -6.06 9.67 -13.51
N TRP A 378 -7.18 9.35 -14.16
CA TRP A 378 -8.41 10.14 -14.03
C TRP A 378 -8.92 10.21 -12.58
N MET A 379 -8.83 9.11 -11.83
CA MET A 379 -9.13 9.06 -10.39
C MET A 379 -8.30 10.08 -9.59
N ALA A 380 -7.00 10.19 -9.88
CA ALA A 380 -6.12 11.11 -9.17
C ALA A 380 -6.32 12.58 -9.59
N MET A 381 -6.68 12.83 -10.86
CA MET A 381 -6.88 14.20 -11.35
C MET A 381 -8.09 14.89 -10.69
N ILE A 382 -9.20 14.17 -10.42
CA ILE A 382 -10.43 14.74 -9.81
C ILE A 382 -10.14 15.50 -8.49
N PRO A 383 -9.60 14.87 -7.43
CA PRO A 383 -9.29 15.57 -6.18
C PRO A 383 -8.11 16.54 -6.32
N PHE A 384 -7.22 16.35 -7.30
CA PHE A 384 -6.07 17.21 -7.53
C PHE A 384 -6.45 18.55 -8.19
N HIS A 385 -7.32 18.54 -9.19
CA HIS A 385 -7.84 19.74 -9.83
C HIS A 385 -8.65 20.58 -8.84
N ARG A 386 -9.55 19.96 -8.07
CA ARG A 386 -10.27 20.64 -6.97
C ARG A 386 -9.32 21.21 -5.90
N CYS A 387 -8.20 20.54 -5.62
CA CYS A 387 -7.17 21.05 -4.73
C CYS A 387 -6.52 22.34 -5.28
N ILE A 388 -6.21 22.38 -6.58
CA ILE A 388 -5.67 23.57 -7.26
C ILE A 388 -6.69 24.72 -7.23
N GLU A 389 -7.96 24.45 -7.51
CA GLU A 389 -9.03 25.45 -7.38
C GLU A 389 -9.13 26.01 -5.95
N HIS A 390 -9.14 25.14 -4.92
CA HIS A 390 -9.18 25.58 -3.52
C HIS A 390 -7.96 26.44 -3.14
N ILE A 391 -6.75 26.11 -3.60
CA ILE A 391 -5.55 26.94 -3.40
C ILE A 391 -5.72 28.32 -4.08
N TYR A 392 -6.18 28.32 -5.33
CA TYR A 392 -6.39 29.54 -6.11
C TYR A 392 -7.38 30.48 -5.41
N MET A 393 -8.53 29.96 -4.98
CA MET A 393 -9.52 30.74 -4.21
C MET A 393 -8.97 31.23 -2.86
N ALA A 394 -8.18 30.42 -2.16
CA ALA A 394 -7.55 30.81 -0.90
C ALA A 394 -6.49 31.92 -1.06
N PHE A 395 -5.78 31.97 -2.20
CA PHE A 395 -4.82 33.03 -2.52
C PHE A 395 -5.52 34.37 -2.78
N PHE A 396 -6.56 34.37 -3.62
CA PHE A 396 -7.31 35.57 -4.00
C PHE A 396 -8.30 36.07 -2.93
N GLN A 397 -8.52 35.31 -1.85
CA GLN A 397 -9.33 35.76 -0.72
C GLN A 397 -8.78 37.10 -0.17
N PRO A 398 -9.65 38.10 0.11
CA PRO A 398 -9.22 39.36 0.71
C PRO A 398 -8.54 39.15 2.07
N VAL A 399 -7.44 39.86 2.30
CA VAL A 399 -6.63 39.79 3.53
C VAL A 399 -6.75 41.12 4.26
N VAL A 400 -7.12 41.07 5.54
CA VAL A 400 -7.35 42.28 6.36
C VAL A 400 -6.06 43.05 6.63
N ASP A 401 -4.93 42.34 6.75
CA ASP A 401 -3.62 42.90 7.09
C ASP A 401 -2.87 43.52 5.88
N ALA A 402 -3.45 43.45 4.67
CA ALA A 402 -2.79 43.82 3.41
C ALA A 402 -3.14 45.25 2.95
N TYR A 403 -2.67 46.25 3.70
CA TYR A 403 -2.70 47.66 3.24
C TYR A 403 -1.38 48.00 2.53
N PRO A 404 -1.37 48.70 1.36
CA PRO A 404 -2.49 49.35 0.69
C PRO A 404 -3.11 48.58 -0.50
N ALA A 405 -2.62 47.38 -0.83
CA ALA A 405 -3.09 46.60 -1.98
C ALA A 405 -3.90 45.37 -1.53
N PRO A 406 -5.26 45.43 -1.57
CA PRO A 406 -6.09 44.30 -1.13
C PRO A 406 -6.04 43.11 -2.11
N TRP A 407 -5.87 43.40 -3.39
CA TRP A 407 -5.81 42.43 -4.49
C TRP A 407 -4.38 41.93 -4.70
N PRO A 408 -4.11 40.63 -4.60
CA PRO A 408 -2.79 40.08 -4.88
C PRO A 408 -2.60 39.82 -6.38
N GLU A 409 -1.35 39.93 -6.85
CA GLU A 409 -0.95 39.48 -8.18
C GLU A 409 -0.17 38.16 -8.07
N LEU A 410 -0.47 37.19 -8.95
CA LEU A 410 0.32 35.97 -9.06
C LEU A 410 1.58 36.21 -9.91
N PRO A 411 2.77 35.76 -9.46
CA PRO A 411 3.97 35.73 -10.29
C PRO A 411 3.71 35.04 -11.64
N PRO A 412 4.34 35.47 -12.76
CA PRO A 412 4.05 34.94 -14.09
C PRO A 412 4.16 33.41 -14.21
N ASN A 413 5.07 32.79 -13.45
CA ASN A 413 5.27 31.34 -13.42
C ASN A 413 4.22 30.55 -12.61
N LEU A 414 3.28 31.25 -11.95
CA LEU A 414 2.15 30.68 -11.19
C LEU A 414 0.80 31.10 -11.77
N GLN A 415 0.78 31.87 -12.86
CA GLN A 415 -0.46 32.23 -13.56
C GLN A 415 -1.06 30.98 -14.20
N ILE A 416 -2.32 30.71 -13.85
CA ILE A 416 -3.11 29.60 -14.37
C ILE A 416 -4.45 30.12 -14.88
N ASP A 417 -5.01 29.42 -15.84
CA ASP A 417 -6.43 29.54 -16.18
C ASP A 417 -7.21 28.53 -15.30
N PRO A 418 -8.11 28.98 -14.41
CA PRO A 418 -8.90 28.10 -13.55
C PRO A 418 -9.83 27.16 -14.31
N THR A 419 -10.26 27.52 -15.53
CA THR A 419 -11.25 26.72 -16.29
C THR A 419 -10.71 25.34 -16.66
N HIS A 420 -9.39 25.19 -16.84
CA HIS A 420 -8.73 23.91 -17.10
C HIS A 420 -8.81 22.90 -15.93
N TYR A 421 -9.26 23.32 -14.75
CA TYR A 421 -9.39 22.46 -13.57
C TYR A 421 -10.86 22.10 -13.25
N GLN A 422 -11.81 22.63 -14.02
CA GLN A 422 -13.25 22.43 -13.83
C GLN A 422 -13.80 21.25 -14.66
N ASP A 423 -12.94 20.29 -14.99
CA ASP A 423 -13.17 19.12 -15.84
C ASP A 423 -13.61 17.85 -15.05
N GLY A 424 -13.86 17.97 -13.74
CA GLY A 424 -14.15 16.83 -12.86
C GLY A 424 -15.26 15.89 -13.34
N ARG A 425 -16.30 16.41 -14.02
CA ARG A 425 -17.36 15.58 -14.62
C ARG A 425 -16.89 14.79 -15.83
N GLU A 426 -15.99 15.34 -16.64
CA GLU A 426 -15.38 14.63 -17.76
C GLU A 426 -14.43 13.54 -17.26
N LEU A 427 -13.61 13.85 -16.24
CA LEU A 427 -12.73 12.87 -15.60
C LEU A 427 -13.52 11.71 -14.98
N ALA A 428 -14.59 12.00 -14.24
CA ALA A 428 -15.46 10.96 -13.66
C ALA A 428 -16.19 10.14 -14.75
N ALA A 429 -16.60 10.78 -15.84
CA ALA A 429 -17.18 10.07 -16.99
C ALA A 429 -16.14 9.18 -17.68
N ASN A 430 -14.90 9.64 -17.84
CA ASN A 430 -13.81 8.85 -18.43
C ASN A 430 -13.51 7.59 -17.61
N ILE A 431 -13.53 7.68 -16.26
CA ILE A 431 -13.46 6.50 -15.39
C ILE A 431 -14.59 5.52 -15.74
N CYS A 432 -15.85 5.98 -15.69
CA CYS A 432 -17.00 5.11 -15.93
C CYS A 432 -16.97 4.45 -17.32
N ARG A 433 -16.59 5.21 -18.36
CA ARG A 433 -16.46 4.71 -19.74
C ARG A 433 -15.41 3.62 -19.85
N GLY A 434 -14.35 3.65 -19.05
CA GLY A 434 -13.29 2.64 -19.03
C GLY A 434 -13.52 1.45 -18.08
N LEU A 435 -14.40 1.57 -17.09
CA LEU A 435 -14.51 0.59 -16.00
C LEU A 435 -14.88 -0.83 -16.47
N ASP A 436 -15.77 -0.99 -17.46
CA ASP A 436 -16.16 -2.31 -17.95
C ASP A 436 -15.01 -3.00 -18.72
N SER A 437 -14.33 -2.31 -19.65
CA SER A 437 -13.16 -2.87 -20.34
C SER A 437 -12.02 -3.19 -19.37
N ALA A 438 -11.78 -2.33 -18.37
CA ALA A 438 -10.79 -2.59 -17.32
C ALA A 438 -11.16 -3.83 -16.49
N LEU A 439 -12.45 -4.04 -16.19
CA LEU A 439 -12.96 -5.20 -15.45
C LEU A 439 -12.80 -6.50 -16.24
N ASP A 440 -13.01 -6.46 -17.56
CA ASP A 440 -12.82 -7.62 -18.43
C ASP A 440 -11.34 -7.99 -18.57
N LEU A 441 -10.47 -7.00 -18.77
CA LEU A 441 -9.03 -7.18 -18.96
C LEU A 441 -8.26 -7.51 -17.66
N THR A 442 -8.74 -7.10 -16.48
CA THR A 442 -8.01 -7.34 -15.21
C THR A 442 -8.23 -8.74 -14.64
N VAL A 443 -7.15 -9.31 -14.09
CA VAL A 443 -7.16 -10.51 -13.21
C VAL A 443 -7.22 -10.16 -11.72
N GLN A 444 -7.31 -8.87 -11.39
CA GLN A 444 -7.42 -8.31 -10.03
C GLN A 444 -8.57 -7.28 -9.98
N PRO A 445 -9.82 -7.71 -9.77
CA PRO A 445 -10.99 -6.82 -9.83
C PRO A 445 -10.93 -5.69 -8.80
N ASP A 446 -10.39 -5.95 -7.60
CA ASP A 446 -10.38 -4.98 -6.49
C ASP A 446 -9.58 -3.70 -6.76
N LEU A 447 -8.69 -3.70 -7.76
CA LEU A 447 -7.99 -2.49 -8.22
C LEU A 447 -8.96 -1.43 -8.78
N LEU A 448 -10.16 -1.82 -9.21
CA LEU A 448 -11.15 -0.88 -9.74
C LEU A 448 -11.98 -0.21 -8.63
N LEU A 449 -11.84 -0.64 -7.37
CA LEU A 449 -12.57 -0.05 -6.23
C LEU A 449 -12.19 1.41 -6.00
N GLY A 450 -10.90 1.75 -6.05
CA GLY A 450 -10.43 3.14 -5.88
C GLY A 450 -11.04 4.09 -6.91
N PRO A 451 -10.84 3.85 -8.23
CA PRO A 451 -11.43 4.67 -9.28
C PRO A 451 -12.95 4.74 -9.23
N MET A 452 -13.63 3.61 -8.98
CA MET A 452 -15.08 3.55 -8.85
C MET A 452 -15.60 4.39 -7.67
N THR A 453 -14.96 4.31 -6.49
CA THR A 453 -15.35 5.11 -5.31
C THR A 453 -15.20 6.60 -5.58
N VAL A 454 -14.06 7.05 -6.14
CA VAL A 454 -13.84 8.48 -6.42
C VAL A 454 -14.85 9.02 -7.43
N ALA A 455 -15.17 8.27 -8.50
CA ALA A 455 -16.22 8.67 -9.45
C ALA A 455 -17.60 8.72 -8.77
N LEU A 456 -17.93 7.74 -7.92
CA LEU A 456 -19.20 7.69 -7.22
C LEU A 456 -19.38 8.84 -6.23
N ASP A 457 -18.34 9.15 -5.45
CA ASP A 457 -18.37 10.24 -4.48
C ASP A 457 -18.44 11.60 -5.18
N PHE A 458 -17.75 11.78 -6.31
CA PHE A 458 -17.91 12.96 -7.15
C PHE A 458 -19.37 13.15 -7.62
N TYR A 459 -20.02 12.11 -8.17
CA TYR A 459 -21.42 12.22 -8.59
C TYR A 459 -22.40 12.38 -7.42
N ARG A 460 -22.09 11.82 -6.24
CA ARG A 460 -22.86 12.07 -5.00
C ARG A 460 -22.77 13.53 -4.58
N GLU A 461 -21.60 14.17 -4.66
CA GLU A 461 -21.44 15.61 -4.40
C GLU A 461 -22.20 16.47 -5.42
N VAL A 462 -22.11 16.14 -6.72
CA VAL A 462 -22.88 16.82 -7.77
C VAL A 462 -24.39 16.72 -7.50
N ASN A 463 -24.89 15.52 -7.18
CA ASN A 463 -26.30 15.30 -6.85
C ASN A 463 -26.73 16.09 -5.60
N ALA A 464 -25.90 16.11 -4.56
CA ALA A 464 -26.15 16.90 -3.36
C ALA A 464 -26.19 18.42 -3.64
N ALA A 465 -25.40 18.91 -4.60
CA ALA A 465 -25.32 20.32 -4.95
C ALA A 465 -26.40 20.80 -5.95
N SER A 466 -26.76 19.97 -6.94
CA SER A 466 -27.62 20.38 -8.07
C SER A 466 -28.72 19.40 -8.48
N GLN A 467 -28.86 18.24 -7.80
CA GLN A 467 -29.76 17.13 -8.17
C GLN A 467 -29.47 16.50 -9.55
N ASP A 468 -28.26 16.69 -10.07
CA ASP A 468 -27.73 16.09 -11.30
C ASP A 468 -26.84 14.87 -10.98
N GLY A 469 -26.47 14.04 -11.96
CA GLY A 469 -25.58 12.88 -11.75
C GLY A 469 -26.28 11.61 -11.27
N VAL A 470 -27.61 11.60 -11.13
CA VAL A 470 -28.38 10.45 -10.62
C VAL A 470 -28.24 9.21 -11.52
N LEU A 471 -28.17 9.39 -12.84
CA LEU A 471 -28.00 8.28 -13.78
C LEU A 471 -26.60 7.66 -13.67
N GLU A 472 -25.58 8.50 -13.45
CA GLU A 472 -24.19 8.10 -13.26
C GLU A 472 -24.03 7.28 -11.97
N ILE A 473 -24.69 7.70 -10.88
CA ILE A 473 -24.76 6.94 -9.61
C ILE A 473 -25.40 5.56 -9.84
N LEU A 474 -26.56 5.52 -10.51
CA LEU A 474 -27.26 4.25 -10.80
C LEU A 474 -26.43 3.31 -11.70
N TRP A 475 -25.69 3.87 -12.65
CA TRP A 475 -24.77 3.11 -13.50
C TRP A 475 -23.62 2.51 -12.67
N LEU A 476 -23.02 3.28 -11.76
CA LEU A 476 -21.95 2.82 -10.87
C LEU A 476 -22.42 1.75 -9.88
N ASP A 477 -23.64 1.87 -9.32
CA ASP A 477 -24.25 0.81 -8.51
C ASP A 477 -24.58 -0.46 -9.35
N GLY A 478 -24.84 -0.28 -10.66
CA GLY A 478 -24.89 -1.37 -11.62
C GLY A 478 -23.51 -2.02 -11.86
N PHE A 479 -22.45 -1.22 -11.94
CA PHE A 479 -21.07 -1.69 -12.10
C PHE A 479 -20.58 -2.48 -10.88
N LYS A 480 -20.90 -2.06 -9.64
CA LYS A 480 -20.62 -2.82 -8.41
C LYS A 480 -21.08 -4.28 -8.49
N LYS A 481 -22.24 -4.54 -9.13
CA LYS A 481 -22.77 -5.91 -9.31
C LYS A 481 -21.96 -6.72 -10.32
N ARG A 482 -21.43 -6.07 -11.38
CA ARG A 482 -20.53 -6.70 -12.37
C ARG A 482 -19.17 -7.02 -11.76
N LEU A 483 -18.61 -6.07 -11.00
CA LEU A 483 -17.40 -6.25 -10.20
C LEU A 483 -17.53 -7.43 -9.23
N TRP A 484 -18.64 -7.50 -8.49
CA TRP A 484 -18.98 -8.61 -7.59
C TRP A 484 -19.07 -9.95 -8.33
N ALA A 485 -19.68 -9.99 -9.52
CA ALA A 485 -19.76 -11.20 -10.33
C ALA A 485 -18.38 -11.66 -10.84
N LYS A 486 -17.50 -10.75 -11.25
CA LYS A 486 -16.10 -11.06 -11.62
C LYS A 486 -15.32 -11.61 -10.43
N ALA A 487 -15.42 -10.99 -9.25
CA ALA A 487 -14.80 -11.47 -8.02
C ALA A 487 -15.30 -12.88 -7.64
N GLN A 488 -16.60 -13.15 -7.76
CA GLN A 488 -17.13 -14.48 -7.52
C GLN A 488 -16.66 -15.51 -8.56
N ALA A 489 -16.55 -15.14 -9.85
CA ALA A 489 -15.93 -16.00 -10.86
C ALA A 489 -14.47 -16.35 -10.49
N VAL A 490 -13.66 -15.37 -10.07
CA VAL A 490 -12.30 -15.61 -9.57
C VAL A 490 -12.30 -16.57 -8.38
N THR A 491 -13.13 -16.36 -7.34
CA THR A 491 -13.18 -17.30 -6.19
C THR A 491 -13.52 -18.73 -6.63
N SER A 492 -14.47 -18.92 -7.56
CA SER A 492 -14.86 -20.26 -8.02
C SER A 492 -13.70 -21.00 -8.70
N VAL A 493 -12.84 -20.29 -9.44
CA VAL A 493 -11.61 -20.85 -10.03
C VAL A 493 -10.57 -21.16 -8.95
N LEU A 494 -10.51 -20.38 -7.86
CA LEU A 494 -9.56 -20.62 -6.77
C LEU A 494 -9.96 -21.77 -5.84
N GLN A 495 -11.26 -22.09 -5.73
CA GLN A 495 -11.80 -23.10 -4.80
C GLN A 495 -11.45 -24.55 -5.15
N SER A 496 -11.40 -24.90 -6.44
CA SER A 496 -11.35 -26.30 -6.90
C SER A 496 -9.95 -26.95 -6.83
N HIS A 497 -9.00 -26.37 -6.11
CA HIS A 497 -7.58 -26.67 -6.26
C HIS A 497 -6.81 -26.86 -4.96
N LYS A 498 -5.73 -27.65 -5.03
CA LYS A 498 -4.73 -27.79 -3.97
C LYS A 498 -3.77 -26.60 -3.99
N TRP A 499 -3.39 -26.10 -2.82
CA TRP A 499 -2.57 -24.90 -2.66
C TRP A 499 -1.42 -25.12 -1.68
N SER A 500 -0.30 -24.45 -1.92
CA SER A 500 0.79 -24.29 -0.95
C SER A 500 0.77 -22.87 -0.41
N GLU A 501 0.69 -22.69 0.92
CA GLU A 501 0.89 -21.37 1.54
C GLU A 501 2.38 -20.99 1.45
N VAL A 502 2.69 -19.84 0.83
CA VAL A 502 4.06 -19.40 0.55
C VAL A 502 4.50 -18.28 1.49
N ALA A 503 3.59 -17.35 1.81
CA ALA A 503 3.86 -16.25 2.73
C ALA A 503 2.58 -15.75 3.39
N LYS A 504 2.76 -15.10 4.54
CA LYS A 504 1.74 -14.47 5.36
C LYS A 504 2.28 -13.12 5.83
N PHE A 505 1.45 -12.08 5.71
CA PHE A 505 1.84 -10.67 5.78
C PHE A 505 1.14 -9.96 6.94
#